data_AF-A0A923NLJ3-F1
#
_entry.id   AF-A0A923NLJ3-F1
#
_cell.length_a   1.000
_cell.length_b   1.000
_cell.length_c   1.000
_cell.angle_alpha   90.00
_cell.angle_beta   90.00
_cell.angle_gamma   90.00
#
_symmetry.space_group_name_H-M   'P 1'
#
loop_
_entity.id
_entity.type
_entity.pdbx_description
1 polymer ?
#
loop_
_entity_poly.entity_id
_entity_poly.type
_entity_poly.pdbx_seq_one_letter_code
_entity_poly.pdbx_strand_id
1 'polypeptide(L)'
;MADQQAALERLRELYREKNEHLGKFLEPVEPYEFYREIFPKGSFERKGHFEDRKGNGIAVTVPKGEVDKATGIALQIEGDGKAKRCTITDELDELRELQDTDFTIMSPISYFGRRRCGKNARYLYALVFDLDGVGMPQLRDTLHQMNKDILPQATFVVNSGTGLHLYYVLKEPVPMYPHNQKCLKELKYALTRQIWNKFTSTIKEPQMQGILQGFRVVGSGSKLGREYPVRA
;
A
#
# COMPACT_ATOMS: atom_id res chain seq x y z
N MET A 1 11.00 14.61 -24.73
CA MET A 1 10.71 15.69 -23.75
C MET A 1 9.25 16.14 -23.81
N ALA A 2 8.73 16.67 -24.93
CA ALA A 2 7.32 17.12 -25.04
C ALA A 2 6.29 15.99 -24.81
N ASP A 3 6.51 14.80 -25.39
CA ASP A 3 5.59 13.66 -25.26
C ASP A 3 5.54 13.07 -23.83
N GLN A 4 6.67 13.08 -23.12
CA GLN A 4 6.73 12.64 -21.72
C GLN A 4 6.01 13.60 -20.77
N GLN A 5 6.12 14.91 -21.01
CA GLN A 5 5.39 15.92 -20.24
C GLN A 5 3.87 15.78 -20.47
N ALA A 6 3.44 15.63 -21.72
CA ALA A 6 2.03 15.42 -22.06
C ALA A 6 1.48 14.09 -21.48
N ALA A 7 2.29 13.02 -21.45
CA ALA A 7 1.91 11.77 -20.79
C ALA A 7 1.73 11.96 -19.27
N LEU A 8 2.64 12.67 -18.60
CA LEU A 8 2.54 12.95 -17.17
C LEU A 8 1.31 13.79 -16.83
N GLU A 9 1.00 14.80 -17.65
CA GLU A 9 -0.19 15.63 -17.48
C GLU A 9 -1.48 14.82 -17.61
N ARG A 10 -1.56 13.92 -18.60
CA ARG A 10 -2.68 12.97 -18.73
C ARG A 10 -2.85 12.07 -17.50
N LEU A 11 -1.75 11.59 -16.92
CA LEU A 11 -1.82 10.79 -15.69
C LEU A 11 -2.30 11.60 -14.48
N ARG A 12 -1.91 12.88 -14.40
CA ARG A 12 -2.34 13.80 -13.34
C ARG A 12 -3.82 14.16 -13.47
N GLU A 13 -4.32 14.35 -14.68
CA GLU A 13 -5.74 14.54 -14.97
C GLU A 13 -6.54 13.30 -14.58
N LEU A 14 -6.10 12.11 -15.03
CA LEU A 14 -6.72 10.84 -14.67
C LEU A 14 -6.74 10.62 -13.15
N TYR A 15 -5.67 10.99 -12.43
CA TYR A 15 -5.65 10.91 -10.97
C TYR A 15 -6.76 11.76 -10.32
N ARG A 16 -6.98 12.99 -10.81
CA ARG A 16 -8.03 13.88 -10.30
C ARG A 16 -9.40 13.32 -10.62
N GLU A 17 -9.61 12.84 -11.84
CA GLU A 17 -10.88 12.24 -12.27
C GLU A 17 -11.22 11.00 -11.43
N LYS A 18 -10.24 10.13 -11.17
CA LYS A 18 -10.41 8.98 -10.28
C LYS A 18 -10.85 9.40 -8.88
N ASN A 19 -10.21 10.42 -8.29
CA ASN A 19 -10.56 10.91 -6.96
C ASN A 19 -11.96 11.54 -6.92
N GLU A 20 -12.33 12.31 -7.95
CA GLU A 20 -13.69 12.87 -8.04
C GLU A 20 -14.73 11.77 -8.15
N HIS A 21 -14.45 10.72 -8.93
CA HIS A 21 -15.34 9.57 -9.05
C HIS A 21 -15.43 8.78 -7.74
N LEU A 22 -14.30 8.44 -7.11
CA LEU A 22 -14.26 7.74 -5.82
C LEU A 22 -15.06 8.51 -4.77
N GLY A 23 -14.89 9.83 -4.66
CA GLY A 23 -15.60 10.66 -3.69
C GLY A 23 -17.12 10.77 -3.90
N LYS A 24 -17.65 10.29 -5.04
CA LYS A 24 -19.11 10.19 -5.27
C LYS A 24 -19.70 8.91 -4.66
N PHE A 25 -18.88 7.88 -4.45
CA PHE A 25 -19.34 6.54 -4.05
C PHE A 25 -18.75 6.05 -2.73
N LEU A 26 -17.62 6.61 -2.30
CA LEU A 26 -16.89 6.23 -1.09
C LEU A 26 -16.64 7.46 -0.21
N GLU A 27 -16.55 7.24 1.09
CA GLU A 27 -16.16 8.25 2.06
C GLU A 27 -14.63 8.40 2.08
N PRO A 28 -14.08 9.61 1.87
CA PRO A 28 -12.64 9.84 1.98
C PRO A 28 -12.15 9.59 3.40
N VAL A 29 -10.97 8.95 3.55
CA VAL A 29 -10.41 8.63 4.86
C VAL A 29 -9.07 9.32 5.05
N GLU A 30 -8.95 10.05 6.17
CA GLU A 30 -7.71 10.73 6.52
C GLU A 30 -6.59 9.72 6.85
N PRO A 31 -5.31 10.03 6.54
CA PRO A 31 -4.22 9.07 6.71
C PRO A 31 -4.11 8.45 8.11
N TYR A 32 -4.35 9.25 9.17
CA TYR A 32 -4.30 8.74 10.54
C TYR A 32 -5.39 7.69 10.79
N GLU A 33 -6.64 7.99 10.42
CA GLU A 33 -7.79 7.09 10.58
C GLU A 33 -7.61 5.81 9.76
N PHE A 34 -7.12 5.94 8.52
CA PHE A 34 -6.80 4.81 7.66
C PHE A 34 -5.83 3.82 8.34
N TYR A 35 -4.74 4.32 8.92
CA TYR A 35 -3.78 3.46 9.61
C TYR A 35 -4.25 3.01 10.98
N ARG A 36 -5.10 3.76 11.66
CA ARG A 36 -5.70 3.36 12.93
C ARG A 36 -6.70 2.22 12.77
N GLU A 37 -7.45 2.18 11.67
CA GLU A 37 -8.32 1.06 11.33
C GLU A 37 -7.51 -0.21 11.00
N ILE A 38 -6.41 -0.07 10.25
CA ILE A 38 -5.52 -1.20 9.95
C ILE A 38 -4.79 -1.69 11.20
N PHE A 39 -4.36 -0.76 12.06
CA PHE A 39 -3.62 -1.04 13.29
C PHE A 39 -4.35 -0.44 14.51
N PRO A 40 -5.39 -1.13 15.02
CA PRO A 40 -6.12 -0.69 16.20
C PRO A 40 -5.18 -0.42 17.38
N LYS A 41 -5.57 0.47 18.29
CA LYS A 41 -4.77 0.81 19.48
C LYS A 41 -4.36 -0.47 20.25
N GLY A 42 -3.07 -0.55 20.59
CA GLY A 42 -2.45 -1.73 21.17
C GLY A 42 -1.94 -2.74 20.13
N SER A 43 -1.89 -2.41 18.85
CA SER A 43 -1.30 -3.25 17.80
C SER A 43 0.23 -3.27 17.88
N PHE A 44 0.83 -2.16 18.30
CA PHE A 44 2.27 -1.95 18.36
C PHE A 44 2.76 -1.70 19.79
N GLU A 45 4.08 -1.57 19.97
CA GLU A 45 4.66 -1.06 21.21
C GLU A 45 4.42 0.44 21.31
N ARG A 46 4.10 0.92 22.51
CA ARG A 46 4.09 2.36 22.79
C ARG A 46 5.51 2.91 22.72
N LYS A 47 5.65 4.17 22.30
CA LYS A 47 6.96 4.79 22.13
C LYS A 47 7.78 4.78 23.42
N GLY A 48 8.91 4.06 23.42
CA GLY A 48 9.80 3.93 24.57
C GLY A 48 9.41 2.85 25.58
N HIS A 49 8.32 2.12 25.36
CA HIS A 49 7.79 1.09 26.26
C HIS A 49 8.05 -0.33 25.73
N PHE A 50 9.31 -0.78 25.81
CA PHE A 50 9.74 -2.09 25.31
C PHE A 50 9.16 -3.28 26.10
N GLU A 51 8.56 -3.04 27.27
CA GLU A 51 7.85 -4.03 28.05
C GLU A 51 6.58 -4.56 27.37
N ASP A 52 6.04 -3.84 26.39
CA ASP A 52 4.84 -4.22 25.65
C ASP A 52 5.04 -5.52 24.85
N ARG A 53 6.29 -5.84 24.46
CA ARG A 53 6.67 -7.07 23.73
C ARG A 53 5.85 -7.30 22.45
N LYS A 54 5.59 -6.23 21.70
CA LYS A 54 4.84 -6.26 20.44
C LYS A 54 5.75 -5.92 19.26
N GLY A 55 5.30 -6.28 18.05
CA GLY A 55 5.98 -5.82 16.85
C GLY A 55 5.55 -4.40 16.50
N ASN A 56 6.35 -3.68 15.73
CA ASN A 56 6.04 -2.33 15.27
C ASN A 56 5.88 -2.26 13.76
N GLY A 57 5.22 -1.23 13.25
CA GLY A 57 5.22 -0.93 11.82
C GLY A 57 6.62 -0.51 11.37
N ILE A 58 7.01 -0.85 10.14
CA ILE A 58 8.30 -0.43 9.57
C ILE A 58 8.05 0.26 8.23
N ALA A 59 8.20 1.59 8.23
CA ALA A 59 8.19 2.41 7.03
C ALA A 59 9.62 2.57 6.49
N VAL A 60 9.75 2.63 5.17
CA VAL A 60 11.04 2.83 4.52
C VAL A 60 10.92 3.92 3.47
N THR A 61 11.69 4.99 3.67
CA THR A 61 11.76 6.16 2.81
C THR A 61 13.01 6.08 1.94
N VAL A 62 12.85 6.34 0.64
CA VAL A 62 13.95 6.40 -0.33
C VAL A 62 14.06 7.83 -0.86
N PRO A 63 15.26 8.46 -0.81
CA PRO A 63 15.46 9.78 -1.39
C PRO A 63 15.22 9.79 -2.90
N LYS A 64 14.67 10.89 -3.43
CA LYS A 64 14.28 11.04 -4.85
C LYS A 64 15.38 10.68 -5.85
N GLY A 65 16.64 11.06 -5.58
CA GLY A 65 17.79 10.78 -6.47
C GLY A 65 18.15 9.29 -6.64
N GLU A 66 17.57 8.40 -5.83
CA GLU A 66 17.73 6.94 -5.96
C GLU A 66 16.50 6.25 -6.52
N VAL A 67 15.32 6.86 -6.38
CA VAL A 67 14.08 6.35 -6.96
C VAL A 67 14.19 6.31 -8.49
N ASP A 68 14.80 7.34 -9.09
CA ASP A 68 15.02 7.41 -10.54
C ASP A 68 15.99 6.34 -11.08
N LYS A 69 16.77 5.70 -10.20
CA LYS A 69 17.69 4.60 -10.55
C LYS A 69 17.06 3.22 -10.37
N ALA A 70 15.99 3.11 -9.59
CA ALA A 70 15.32 1.85 -9.28
C ALA A 70 14.03 1.72 -10.10
N THR A 71 14.12 1.11 -11.27
CA THR A 71 12.95 0.71 -12.07
C THR A 71 12.27 -0.51 -11.43
N GLY A 72 11.00 -0.39 -11.07
CA GLY A 72 10.12 -1.54 -10.80
C GLY A 72 10.31 -2.23 -9.43
N ILE A 73 9.26 -2.14 -8.61
CA ILE A 73 8.72 -3.20 -7.72
C ILE A 73 9.71 -4.31 -7.33
N ALA A 74 10.63 -3.96 -6.44
CA ALA A 74 11.12 -4.75 -5.31
C ALA A 74 12.33 -3.99 -4.75
N LEU A 75 12.08 -3.00 -3.91
CA LEU A 75 13.13 -2.46 -3.05
C LEU A 75 13.45 -3.52 -1.98
N GLN A 76 14.17 -4.57 -2.39
CA GLN A 76 15.09 -5.30 -1.51
C GLN A 76 16.18 -4.31 -1.15
N ILE A 77 15.89 -3.48 -0.14
CA ILE A 77 16.89 -2.60 0.47
C ILE A 77 17.69 -3.50 1.42
N GLU A 78 18.46 -4.41 0.82
CA GLU A 78 19.58 -5.08 1.47
C GLU A 78 20.86 -4.31 1.17
N GLY A 79 21.71 -4.17 2.19
CA GLY A 79 23.11 -3.81 1.99
C GLY A 79 23.42 -2.32 1.95
N ASP A 80 23.06 -1.59 0.91
CA ASP A 80 23.76 -0.34 0.57
C ASP A 80 22.99 0.94 0.95
N GLY A 81 22.99 1.24 2.25
CA GLY A 81 23.37 2.57 2.75
C GLY A 81 22.50 3.82 2.53
N LYS A 82 21.36 3.80 1.84
CA LYS A 82 20.68 5.09 1.52
C LYS A 82 19.18 5.23 1.75
N ALA A 83 18.47 4.16 2.11
CA ALA A 83 17.08 4.26 2.55
C ALA A 83 16.97 4.50 4.07
N LYS A 84 16.16 5.49 4.47
CA LYS A 84 15.86 5.78 5.88
C LYS A 84 14.73 4.87 6.34
N ARG A 85 14.96 4.14 7.43
CA ARG A 85 13.93 3.29 8.07
C ARG A 85 13.32 4.03 9.24
N CYS A 86 12.00 4.04 9.32
CA CYS A 86 11.24 4.60 10.41
C CYS A 86 10.42 3.49 11.09
N THR A 87 10.49 3.43 12.42
CA THR A 87 9.69 2.51 13.22
C THR A 87 8.42 3.24 13.65
N ILE A 88 7.26 2.67 13.35
CA ILE A 88 5.96 3.24 13.67
C ILE A 88 5.46 2.59 14.97
N THR A 89 5.28 3.42 15.98
CA THR A 89 4.81 3.02 17.31
C THR A 89 3.29 3.13 17.43
N ASP A 90 2.70 2.64 18.52
CA ASP A 90 1.24 2.51 18.65
C ASP A 90 0.50 3.84 18.57
N GLU A 91 1.16 4.94 18.93
CA GLU A 91 0.64 6.31 18.81
C GLU A 91 0.44 6.74 17.34
N LEU A 92 1.18 6.13 16.42
CA LEU A 92 1.25 6.46 14.98
C LEU A 92 1.76 7.88 14.67
N ASP A 93 2.39 8.56 15.64
CA ASP A 93 2.89 9.93 15.46
C ASP A 93 3.90 10.06 14.31
N GLU A 94 4.71 9.01 14.10
CA GLU A 94 5.71 8.96 13.04
C GLU A 94 5.10 9.08 11.62
N LEU A 95 3.80 8.80 11.45
CA LEU A 95 3.14 8.92 10.15
C LEU A 95 3.16 10.34 9.60
N ARG A 96 3.14 11.36 10.47
CA ARG A 96 3.15 12.78 10.05
C ARG A 96 4.42 13.10 9.26
N GLU A 97 5.56 12.60 9.72
CA GLU A 97 6.85 12.80 9.03
C GLU A 97 6.92 12.08 7.67
N LEU A 98 6.10 11.05 7.45
CA LEU A 98 6.08 10.28 6.21
C LEU A 98 5.25 10.94 5.11
N GLN A 99 4.29 11.79 5.46
CA GLN A 99 3.42 12.47 4.48
C GLN A 99 4.23 13.41 3.57
N ASP A 100 5.28 14.04 4.09
CA ASP A 100 6.12 14.98 3.34
C ASP A 100 7.24 14.31 2.52
N THR A 101 7.14 13.00 2.28
CA THR A 101 8.18 12.24 1.58
C THR A 101 7.80 11.91 0.13
N ASP A 102 8.80 11.88 -0.76
CA ASP A 102 8.60 11.58 -2.19
C ASP A 102 8.32 10.09 -2.45
N PHE A 103 8.92 9.23 -1.64
CA PHE A 103 8.75 7.79 -1.72
C PHE A 103 8.93 7.15 -0.35
N THR A 104 7.81 6.80 0.29
CA THR A 104 7.80 5.95 1.48
C THR A 104 6.88 4.77 1.26
N ILE A 105 7.35 3.59 1.63
CA ILE A 105 6.56 2.37 1.61
C ILE A 105 6.42 1.75 3.00
N MET A 106 5.25 1.17 3.26
CA MET A 106 4.96 0.42 4.47
C MET A 106 4.10 -0.81 4.13
N SER A 107 4.32 -1.90 4.86
CA SER A 107 3.49 -3.11 4.77
C SER A 107 2.44 -3.10 5.88
N PRO A 108 1.26 -3.71 5.68
CA PRO A 108 0.25 -3.89 6.71
C PRO A 108 0.65 -5.00 7.71
N ILE A 109 1.88 -4.94 8.23
CA ILE A 109 2.52 -6.01 9.02
C ILE A 109 3.30 -5.38 10.17
N SER A 110 3.22 -5.99 11.36
CA SER A 110 4.12 -5.69 12.47
C SER A 110 5.39 -6.53 12.42
N TYR A 111 6.52 -5.95 12.82
CA TYR A 111 7.82 -6.63 12.83
C TYR A 111 8.49 -6.52 14.20
N PHE A 112 9.18 -7.59 14.61
CA PHE A 112 10.16 -7.49 15.68
C PHE A 112 11.50 -6.97 15.15
N GLY A 113 12.09 -6.03 15.87
CA GLY A 113 13.30 -5.32 15.43
C GLY A 113 13.03 -4.34 14.29
N ARG A 114 14.08 -3.97 13.54
CA ARG A 114 14.05 -2.84 12.59
C ARG A 114 14.04 -3.25 11.11
N ARG A 115 13.93 -4.54 10.80
CA ARG A 115 14.04 -5.07 9.43
C ARG A 115 12.72 -5.64 8.95
N ARG A 116 12.33 -5.24 7.73
CA ARG A 116 11.16 -5.73 7.01
C ARG A 116 11.47 -7.04 6.27
N CYS A 117 11.58 -8.14 7.01
CA CYS A 117 11.83 -9.46 6.44
C CYS A 117 10.93 -10.52 7.06
N GLY A 118 10.77 -11.66 6.38
CA GLY A 118 9.85 -12.72 6.82
C GLY A 118 10.19 -13.30 8.18
N LYS A 119 11.48 -13.35 8.55
CA LYS A 119 11.93 -13.79 9.88
C LYS A 119 11.44 -12.88 11.01
N ASN A 120 11.29 -11.59 10.71
CA ASN A 120 10.92 -10.57 11.68
C ASN A 120 9.42 -10.25 11.66
N ALA A 121 8.69 -10.67 10.62
CA ALA A 121 7.25 -10.46 10.49
C ALA A 121 6.50 -11.18 11.60
N ARG A 122 5.63 -10.46 12.30
CA ARG A 122 4.94 -10.96 13.50
C ARG A 122 3.44 -11.15 13.28
N TYR A 123 2.74 -10.12 12.81
CA TYR A 123 1.32 -10.17 12.49
C TYR A 123 1.03 -9.44 11.18
N LEU A 124 0.18 -10.03 10.33
CA LEU A 124 -0.41 -9.40 9.16
C LEU A 124 -1.79 -8.84 9.53
N TYR A 125 -2.04 -7.58 9.21
CA TYR A 125 -3.28 -6.87 9.55
C TYR A 125 -4.22 -6.69 8.37
N ALA A 126 -3.69 -6.65 7.14
CA ALA A 126 -4.50 -6.54 5.93
C ALA A 126 -3.87 -7.28 4.76
N LEU A 127 -4.70 -7.85 3.88
CA LEU A 127 -4.28 -8.24 2.54
C LEU A 127 -4.42 -7.03 1.62
N VAL A 128 -3.38 -6.76 0.84
CA VAL A 128 -3.35 -5.61 -0.06
C VAL A 128 -2.97 -6.07 -1.46
N PHE A 129 -3.74 -5.61 -2.43
CA PHE A 129 -3.60 -5.91 -3.84
C PHE A 129 -3.27 -4.64 -4.60
N ASP A 130 -2.11 -4.62 -5.26
CA ASP A 130 -1.70 -3.56 -6.17
C ASP A 130 -2.31 -3.84 -7.54
N LEU A 131 -3.13 -2.92 -8.03
CA LEU A 131 -3.79 -3.01 -9.31
C LEU A 131 -3.28 -1.86 -10.19
N ASP A 132 -2.39 -2.19 -11.12
CA ASP A 132 -1.87 -1.25 -12.12
C ASP A 132 -2.74 -1.25 -13.39
N GLY A 133 -2.51 -0.26 -14.26
CA GLY A 133 -3.23 -0.15 -15.53
C GLY A 133 -4.69 0.25 -15.37
N VAL A 134 -5.02 0.99 -14.31
CA VAL A 134 -6.39 1.40 -13.96
C VAL A 134 -6.70 2.77 -14.54
N GLY A 135 -7.40 2.76 -15.69
CA GLY A 135 -8.11 3.93 -16.21
C GLY A 135 -9.51 4.07 -15.58
N MET A 136 -10.28 5.06 -16.04
CA MET A 136 -11.65 5.27 -15.56
C MET A 136 -12.61 4.10 -15.83
N PRO A 137 -12.59 3.43 -17.00
CA PRO A 137 -13.40 2.24 -17.20
C PRO A 137 -13.05 1.15 -16.18
N GLN A 138 -11.75 0.91 -15.97
CA GLN A 138 -11.28 -0.10 -15.02
C GLN A 138 -11.66 0.19 -13.58
N LEU A 139 -11.57 1.46 -13.16
CA LEU A 139 -12.03 1.89 -11.84
C LEU A 139 -13.53 1.61 -11.67
N ARG A 140 -14.35 2.03 -12.64
CA ARG A 140 -15.81 1.84 -12.61
C ARG A 140 -16.17 0.35 -12.55
N ASP A 141 -15.54 -0.47 -13.37
CA ASP A 141 -15.75 -1.92 -13.38
C ASP A 141 -15.27 -2.58 -12.08
N THR A 142 -14.19 -2.10 -11.47
CA THR A 142 -13.72 -2.60 -10.17
C THR A 142 -14.76 -2.35 -9.08
N LEU A 143 -15.27 -1.12 -8.96
CA LEU A 143 -16.33 -0.78 -8.01
C LEU A 143 -17.63 -1.52 -8.31
N HIS A 144 -18.00 -1.65 -9.60
CA HIS A 144 -19.17 -2.39 -10.01
C HIS A 144 -19.10 -3.87 -9.61
N GLN A 145 -17.96 -4.53 -9.84
CA GLN A 145 -17.77 -5.93 -9.47
C GLN A 145 -17.81 -6.15 -7.96
N MET A 146 -17.29 -5.20 -7.16
CA MET A 146 -17.43 -5.23 -5.71
C MET A 146 -18.89 -5.10 -5.28
N ASN A 147 -19.62 -4.16 -5.86
CA ASN A 147 -21.05 -3.94 -5.56
C ASN A 147 -21.98 -5.07 -6.03
N LYS A 148 -21.48 -5.98 -6.87
CA LYS A 148 -22.20 -7.14 -7.39
C LYS A 148 -21.70 -8.46 -6.81
N ASP A 149 -20.87 -8.42 -5.77
CA ASP A 149 -20.29 -9.59 -5.11
C ASP A 149 -19.48 -10.51 -6.05
N ILE A 150 -19.01 -9.98 -7.19
CA ILE A 150 -18.12 -10.68 -8.12
C ILE A 150 -16.69 -10.64 -7.57
N LEU A 151 -16.31 -9.49 -7.01
CA LEU A 151 -15.11 -9.31 -6.21
C LEU A 151 -15.52 -9.06 -4.75
N PRO A 152 -14.72 -9.53 -3.78
CA PRO A 152 -14.95 -9.13 -2.40
C PRO A 152 -14.85 -7.61 -2.27
N GLN A 153 -15.72 -7.02 -1.45
CA GLN A 153 -15.66 -5.60 -1.17
C GLN A 153 -14.38 -5.26 -0.39
N ALA A 154 -13.59 -4.33 -0.91
CA ALA A 154 -12.41 -3.84 -0.22
C ALA A 154 -12.82 -2.99 1.00
N THR A 155 -12.05 -3.08 2.09
CA THR A 155 -12.18 -2.18 3.23
C THR A 155 -11.80 -0.75 2.84
N PHE A 156 -10.73 -0.61 2.06
CA PHE A 156 -10.33 0.69 1.50
C PHE A 156 -9.91 0.55 0.03
N VAL A 157 -10.29 1.55 -0.76
CA VAL A 157 -9.87 1.70 -2.16
C VAL A 157 -8.92 2.89 -2.24
N VAL A 158 -7.62 2.62 -2.28
CA VAL A 158 -6.60 3.67 -2.23
C VAL A 158 -6.14 4.00 -3.65
N ASN A 159 -6.27 5.26 -4.07
CA ASN A 159 -5.67 5.75 -5.31
C ASN A 159 -4.17 5.98 -5.12
N SER A 160 -3.34 5.11 -5.72
CA SER A 160 -1.88 5.11 -5.58
C SER A 160 -1.16 6.06 -6.54
N GLY A 161 -1.92 6.88 -7.30
CA GLY A 161 -1.42 7.71 -8.39
C GLY A 161 -1.87 7.15 -9.73
N THR A 162 -1.15 6.14 -10.22
CA THR A 162 -1.41 5.51 -11.52
C THR A 162 -2.34 4.29 -11.45
N GLY A 163 -2.45 3.66 -10.29
CA GLY A 163 -3.25 2.46 -10.06
C GLY A 163 -4.16 2.59 -8.84
N LEU A 164 -4.55 1.44 -8.29
CA LEU A 164 -5.26 1.31 -7.02
C LEU A 164 -4.53 0.34 -6.10
N HIS A 165 -4.54 0.61 -4.80
CA HIS A 165 -4.29 -0.42 -3.79
C HIS A 165 -5.62 -0.78 -3.12
N LEU A 166 -6.01 -2.04 -3.21
CA LEU A 166 -7.23 -2.54 -2.57
C LEU A 166 -6.85 -3.19 -1.24
N TYR A 167 -7.28 -2.60 -0.13
CA TYR A 167 -7.01 -3.10 1.22
C TYR A 167 -8.19 -3.91 1.72
N TYR A 168 -7.92 -5.11 2.21
CA TYR A 168 -8.85 -5.99 2.90
C TYR A 168 -8.33 -6.20 4.32
N VAL A 169 -8.84 -5.39 5.26
CA VAL A 169 -8.44 -5.44 6.67
C VAL A 169 -8.99 -6.71 7.29
N LEU A 170 -8.13 -7.43 7.99
CA LEU A 170 -8.51 -8.68 8.65
C LEU A 170 -9.18 -8.36 9.98
N LYS A 171 -10.30 -9.03 10.27
CA LYS A 171 -10.98 -8.92 11.57
C LYS A 171 -10.03 -9.24 12.73
N GLU A 172 -9.17 -10.23 12.54
CA GLU A 172 -8.12 -10.60 13.47
C GLU A 172 -6.78 -10.68 12.73
N PRO A 173 -5.69 -10.12 13.30
CA PRO A 173 -4.39 -10.17 12.66
C PRO A 173 -3.83 -11.59 12.63
N VAL A 174 -3.26 -12.00 11.50
CA VAL A 174 -2.76 -13.36 11.31
C VAL A 174 -1.29 -13.47 11.73
N PRO A 175 -0.92 -14.42 12.62
CA PRO A 175 0.48 -14.67 12.97
C PRO A 175 1.31 -15.05 11.74
N MET A 176 2.46 -14.40 11.55
CA MET A 176 3.29 -14.56 10.36
C MET A 176 4.37 -15.64 10.51
N TYR A 177 4.01 -16.82 11.02
CA TYR A 177 4.93 -17.96 11.02
C TYR A 177 5.24 -18.43 9.58
N PRO A 178 6.39 -19.09 9.31
CA PRO A 178 6.78 -19.46 7.95
C PRO A 178 5.71 -20.26 7.18
N HIS A 179 4.98 -21.15 7.85
CA HIS A 179 3.87 -21.89 7.25
C HIS A 179 2.73 -20.96 6.81
N ASN A 180 2.27 -20.07 7.70
CA ASN A 180 1.22 -19.10 7.40
C ASN A 180 1.63 -18.16 6.27
N GLN A 181 2.89 -17.71 6.25
CA GLN A 181 3.40 -16.88 5.14
C GLN A 181 3.27 -17.57 3.78
N LYS A 182 3.56 -18.88 3.71
CA LYS A 182 3.41 -19.67 2.48
C LYS A 182 1.93 -19.78 2.09
N CYS A 183 1.05 -20.16 3.01
CA CYS A 183 -0.38 -20.29 2.74
C CYS A 183 -1.02 -18.96 2.29
N LEU A 184 -0.72 -17.88 3.00
CA LEU A 184 -1.21 -16.55 2.65
C LEU A 184 -0.68 -16.08 1.30
N LYS A 185 0.58 -16.39 0.95
CA LYS A 185 1.13 -16.07 -0.37
C LYS A 185 0.34 -16.74 -1.49
N GLU A 186 0.06 -18.04 -1.36
CA GLU A 186 -0.73 -18.76 -2.37
C GLU A 186 -2.17 -18.22 -2.47
N LEU A 187 -2.79 -17.89 -1.33
CA LEU A 187 -4.10 -17.24 -1.29
C LEU A 187 -4.07 -15.88 -1.99
N LYS A 188 -3.11 -15.01 -1.65
CA LYS A 188 -2.93 -13.71 -2.30
C LYS A 188 -2.73 -13.90 -3.81
N TYR A 189 -1.96 -14.90 -4.22
CA TYR A 189 -1.74 -15.17 -5.65
C TYR A 189 -3.03 -15.59 -6.37
N ALA A 190 -3.83 -16.46 -5.77
CA ALA A 190 -5.11 -16.85 -6.32
C ALA A 190 -6.06 -15.64 -6.46
N LEU A 191 -6.17 -14.83 -5.40
CA LEU A 191 -7.02 -13.64 -5.39
C LEU A 191 -6.53 -12.54 -6.34
N THR A 192 -5.21 -12.34 -6.48
CA THR A 192 -4.64 -11.41 -7.45
C THR A 192 -5.11 -11.76 -8.87
N ARG A 193 -5.14 -13.05 -9.24
CA ARG A 193 -5.62 -13.48 -10.57
C ARG A 193 -7.12 -13.26 -10.78
N GLN A 194 -7.93 -13.26 -9.72
CA GLN A 194 -9.35 -12.98 -9.81
C GLN A 194 -9.63 -11.48 -9.91
N ILE A 195 -8.97 -10.68 -9.05
CA ILE A 195 -9.08 -9.22 -9.02
C ILE A 195 -8.53 -8.63 -10.31
N TRP A 196 -7.38 -9.12 -10.79
CA TRP A 196 -6.73 -8.64 -12.01
C TRP A 196 -7.28 -9.36 -13.24
N ASN A 197 -8.31 -8.77 -13.83
CA ASN A 197 -8.98 -9.32 -14.99
C ASN A 197 -9.11 -8.25 -16.09
N LYS A 198 -9.61 -8.65 -17.28
CA LYS A 198 -9.70 -7.78 -18.46
C LYS A 198 -10.54 -6.51 -18.26
N PHE A 199 -11.38 -6.46 -17.22
CA PHE A 199 -12.22 -5.32 -16.91
C PHE A 199 -11.59 -4.39 -15.88
N THR A 200 -10.75 -4.91 -14.97
CA THR A 200 -10.16 -4.16 -13.86
C THR A 200 -8.74 -3.67 -14.16
N SER A 201 -8.08 -4.19 -15.18
CA SER A 201 -6.77 -3.70 -15.64
C SER A 201 -6.66 -3.73 -17.16
N THR A 202 -5.94 -2.75 -17.70
CA THR A 202 -5.50 -2.73 -19.10
C THR A 202 -4.28 -3.62 -19.36
N ILE A 203 -3.58 -4.05 -18.31
CA ILE A 203 -2.40 -4.91 -18.41
C ILE A 203 -2.85 -6.37 -18.38
N LYS A 204 -2.40 -7.18 -19.34
CA LYS A 204 -2.85 -8.57 -19.49
C LYS A 204 -2.32 -9.50 -18.40
N GLU A 205 -1.05 -9.37 -18.05
CA GLU A 205 -0.41 -10.26 -17.08
C GLU A 205 -0.38 -9.62 -15.70
N PRO A 206 -0.99 -10.26 -14.67
CA PRO A 206 -0.95 -9.74 -13.32
C PRO A 206 0.47 -9.72 -12.76
N GLN A 207 0.80 -8.64 -12.06
CA GLN A 207 2.04 -8.58 -11.29
C GLN A 207 1.87 -9.32 -9.96
N MET A 208 2.54 -10.46 -9.83
CA MET A 208 2.42 -11.32 -8.65
C MET A 208 3.37 -10.84 -7.55
N GLN A 209 2.81 -10.29 -6.46
CA GLN A 209 3.60 -9.70 -5.39
C GLN A 209 3.41 -10.44 -4.06
N GLY A 210 4.50 -10.62 -3.32
CA GLY A 210 4.50 -11.36 -2.05
C GLY A 210 3.70 -10.70 -0.93
N ILE A 211 3.53 -11.43 0.18
CA ILE A 211 2.80 -10.93 1.36
C ILE A 211 3.53 -9.79 2.07
N LEU A 212 4.86 -9.81 2.07
CA LEU A 212 5.70 -8.81 2.76
C LEU A 212 5.92 -7.52 1.97
N GLN A 213 5.22 -7.34 0.86
CA GLN A 213 5.36 -6.18 0.01
C GLN A 213 5.00 -4.90 0.76
N GLY A 214 5.79 -3.84 0.56
CA GLY A 214 5.45 -2.49 1.01
C GLY A 214 4.69 -1.73 -0.05
N PHE A 215 3.69 -0.96 0.38
CA PHE A 215 2.86 -0.11 -0.47
C PHE A 215 3.14 1.35 -0.14
N ARG A 216 2.96 2.25 -1.11
CA ARG A 216 3.13 3.68 -0.85
C ARG A 216 2.20 4.12 0.28
N VAL A 217 2.74 4.91 1.20
CA VAL A 217 2.02 5.35 2.40
C VAL A 217 0.91 6.33 2.04
N VAL A 218 -0.29 6.16 2.58
CA VAL A 218 -1.41 7.10 2.39
C VAL A 218 -1.00 8.46 2.99
N GLY A 219 -1.22 9.53 2.23
CA GLY A 219 -0.75 10.88 2.52
C GLY A 219 0.65 11.22 1.99
N SER A 220 1.48 10.22 1.64
CA SER A 220 2.78 10.47 0.99
C SER A 220 2.65 10.75 -0.51
N GLY A 221 3.69 11.30 -1.13
CA GLY A 221 3.70 11.56 -2.58
C GLY A 221 3.52 10.29 -3.41
N SER A 222 2.71 10.36 -4.48
CA SER A 222 2.64 9.29 -5.48
C SER A 222 3.76 9.41 -6.53
N LYS A 223 3.77 8.50 -7.52
CA LYS A 223 4.65 8.60 -8.69
C LYS A 223 4.46 9.91 -9.47
N LEU A 224 3.34 10.61 -9.27
CA LEU A 224 2.98 11.85 -9.99
C LEU A 224 3.49 13.13 -9.30
N GLY A 225 4.05 13.00 -8.09
CA GLY A 225 4.56 14.10 -7.27
C GLY A 225 3.78 14.32 -5.98
N ARG A 226 4.28 15.24 -5.14
CA ARG A 226 3.70 15.54 -3.80
C ARG A 226 2.30 16.16 -3.86
N GLU A 227 2.00 16.92 -4.90
CA GLU A 227 0.66 17.50 -5.15
C GLU A 227 -0.41 16.44 -5.49
N TYR A 228 0.02 15.21 -5.73
CA TYR A 228 -0.84 14.08 -6.07
C TYR A 228 -0.57 12.95 -5.06
N PRO A 229 -0.94 13.13 -3.79
CA PRO A 229 -0.63 12.17 -2.73
C PRO A 229 -1.36 10.84 -2.96
N VAL A 230 -0.94 9.80 -2.28
CA VAL A 230 -1.71 8.57 -2.17
C VAL A 230 -2.92 8.83 -1.28
N ARG A 231 -4.14 8.55 -1.76
CA ARG A 231 -5.39 8.88 -1.06
C ARG A 231 -6.28 7.65 -0.87
N ALA A 232 -6.87 7.51 0.32
CA ALA A 232 -7.85 6.50 0.67
C ALA A 232 -9.27 7.06 0.55
#